data_AF-A0A8J7MLM2-F1
#
_entry.id   AF-A0A8J7MLM2-F1
#
_cell.length_a   1.000
_cell.length_b   1.000
_cell.length_c   1.000
_cell.angle_alpha   90.00
_cell.angle_beta   90.00
_cell.angle_gamma   90.00
#
_symmetry.space_group_name_H-M   'P 1'
#
loop_
_entity.id
_entity.type
_entity.pdbx_description
1 polymer ?
#
loop_
_entity_poly.entity_id
_entity_poly.type
_entity_poly.pdbx_seq_one_letter_code
_entity_poly.pdbx_strand_id
1 'polypeptide(L)'
;MVLKLKITDPQGILPPKFNTNKFSKEYLKGLKEGFAPAKYQKTTAVNNSDELMYCSFYPYLAEDGKVYVSSEIHSHYDCHTAIYQNFEAPATGTSVAEAFNLAAKNSFGKIQRQVLESTSGDAMNYTKNTKVITWEALKLKTLKAPEKSTQTNFEAIEFPKEWIVAGPLDKSTPIISFNFPPPLRHYGGELKSATGNMSLNKVQNLEAAIGEFIVEVASIEMGESELTQAVTESMLYVDKYPTATLAFKKIIGDDLKLTLGSITAAIVEADLTMLDKTAPIVATAQFEPFLDENGALRLHIYAQFSINDLKGNYTVAGPDGPAEANNKMLFRVSLLMKGKE
;
A
#
# COMPACT_ATOMS: atom_id res chain seq x y z
N MET A 1 -8.43 10.06 -11.97
CA MET A 1 -9.57 9.11 -11.85
C MET A 1 -9.91 8.55 -13.22
N VAL A 2 -10.04 7.23 -13.32
CA VAL A 2 -10.38 6.48 -14.54
C VAL A 2 -11.70 5.74 -14.33
N LEU A 3 -12.64 5.92 -15.24
CA LEU A 3 -13.93 5.21 -15.25
C LEU A 3 -13.83 3.98 -16.15
N LYS A 4 -13.93 2.79 -15.56
CA LYS A 4 -13.98 1.52 -16.29
C LYS A 4 -15.44 1.16 -16.56
N LEU A 5 -15.83 1.17 -17.82
CA LEU A 5 -17.20 0.87 -18.24
C LEU A 5 -17.31 -0.62 -18.61
N LYS A 6 -18.27 -1.32 -18.01
CA LYS A 6 -18.65 -2.69 -18.33
C LYS A 6 -20.08 -2.69 -18.84
N ILE A 7 -20.32 -3.32 -19.99
CA ILE A 7 -21.65 -3.46 -20.57
C ILE A 7 -21.87 -4.97 -20.70
N THR A 8 -23.01 -5.45 -20.19
CA THR A 8 -23.41 -6.85 -20.37
C THR A 8 -24.15 -7.06 -21.69
N ASP A 9 -24.27 -8.31 -22.11
CA ASP A 9 -25.07 -8.66 -23.29
C ASP A 9 -26.54 -8.26 -23.08
N PRO A 10 -27.20 -7.66 -24.10
CA PRO A 10 -28.57 -7.25 -23.98
C PRO A 10 -29.51 -8.42 -23.72
N GLN A 11 -30.34 -8.25 -22.70
CA GLN A 11 -31.38 -9.20 -22.32
C GLN A 11 -32.75 -8.79 -22.90
N GLY A 12 -33.75 -9.65 -22.73
CA GLY A 12 -35.13 -9.41 -23.19
C GLY A 12 -35.37 -9.95 -24.59
N ILE A 13 -36.23 -9.26 -25.36
CA ILE A 13 -36.67 -9.75 -26.68
C ILE A 13 -35.87 -9.04 -27.77
N LEU A 14 -34.86 -9.77 -28.25
CA LEU A 14 -34.01 -9.29 -29.33
C LEU A 14 -34.78 -9.32 -30.65
N PRO A 15 -34.73 -8.25 -31.46
CA PRO A 15 -35.40 -8.22 -32.75
C PRO A 15 -34.87 -9.34 -33.68
N PRO A 16 -35.68 -9.88 -34.61
CA PRO A 16 -35.31 -11.02 -35.48
C PRO A 16 -34.05 -10.84 -36.36
N LYS A 17 -33.50 -9.62 -36.41
CA LYS A 17 -32.25 -9.25 -37.10
C LYS A 17 -31.32 -8.45 -36.19
N PHE A 18 -31.28 -8.79 -34.90
CA PHE A 18 -30.41 -8.13 -33.95
C PHE A 18 -28.96 -8.16 -34.42
N ASN A 19 -28.31 -7.01 -34.40
CA ASN A 19 -26.95 -6.83 -34.88
C ASN A 19 -26.10 -6.26 -33.75
N THR A 20 -25.24 -7.10 -33.18
CA THR A 20 -24.36 -6.76 -32.06
C THR A 20 -23.44 -5.58 -32.37
N ASN A 21 -22.97 -5.45 -33.62
CA ASN A 21 -22.12 -4.33 -34.03
C ASN A 21 -22.91 -3.01 -34.09
N LYS A 22 -24.16 -3.05 -34.56
CA LYS A 22 -25.04 -1.88 -34.56
C LYS A 22 -25.37 -1.46 -33.13
N PHE A 23 -25.76 -2.43 -32.28
CA PHE A 23 -25.99 -2.19 -30.86
C PHE A 23 -24.76 -1.57 -30.18
N SER A 24 -23.57 -2.08 -30.50
CA SER A 24 -22.33 -1.58 -29.92
C SER A 24 -22.00 -0.14 -30.28
N LYS A 25 -22.26 0.24 -31.52
CA LYS A 25 -22.10 1.64 -31.97
C LYS A 25 -23.09 2.57 -31.26
N GLU A 26 -24.33 2.14 -31.11
CA GLU A 26 -25.39 2.94 -30.48
C GLU A 26 -25.17 3.11 -28.98
N TYR A 27 -24.84 2.05 -28.23
CA TYR A 27 -24.57 2.23 -26.80
C TYR A 27 -23.32 3.10 -26.59
N LEU A 28 -22.28 2.94 -27.42
CA LEU A 28 -21.05 3.71 -27.27
C LEU A 28 -21.29 5.20 -27.56
N LYS A 29 -22.17 5.50 -28.53
CA LYS A 29 -22.64 6.86 -28.78
C LYS A 29 -23.33 7.43 -27.55
N GLY A 30 -24.30 6.70 -26.99
CA GLY A 30 -25.01 7.11 -25.77
C GLY A 30 -24.08 7.34 -24.58
N LEU A 31 -23.17 6.40 -24.32
CA LEU A 31 -22.18 6.52 -23.24
C LEU A 31 -21.28 7.75 -23.40
N LYS A 32 -20.78 8.02 -24.62
CA LYS A 32 -19.93 9.20 -24.88
C LYS A 32 -20.69 10.50 -24.66
N GLU A 33 -21.96 10.56 -25.04
CA GLU A 33 -22.81 11.74 -24.82
C GLU A 33 -23.14 11.92 -23.34
N GLY A 34 -23.46 10.84 -22.62
CA GLY A 34 -23.82 10.93 -21.21
C GLY A 34 -22.63 11.18 -20.27
N PHE A 35 -21.44 10.71 -20.65
CA PHE A 35 -20.16 11.02 -20.01
C PHE A 35 -19.41 12.16 -20.71
N ALA A 36 -20.10 13.10 -21.38
CA ALA A 36 -19.46 14.19 -22.14
C ALA A 36 -18.35 14.98 -21.38
N PRO A 37 -18.41 15.18 -20.04
CA PRO A 37 -17.33 15.82 -19.30
C PRO A 37 -16.04 14.98 -19.17
N ALA A 38 -16.10 13.68 -19.49
CA ALA A 38 -14.97 12.76 -19.46
C ALA A 38 -14.41 12.52 -20.88
N LYS A 39 -13.11 12.18 -20.96
CA LYS A 39 -12.46 11.83 -22.23
C LYS A 39 -12.50 10.32 -22.45
N TYR A 40 -13.24 9.88 -23.46
CA TYR A 40 -13.26 8.47 -23.84
C TYR A 40 -11.89 8.00 -24.36
N GLN A 41 -11.44 6.86 -23.85
CA GLN A 41 -10.25 6.14 -24.32
C GLN A 41 -10.58 4.65 -24.45
N LYS A 42 -10.24 4.04 -25.58
CA LYS A 42 -10.44 2.59 -25.78
C LYS A 42 -9.50 1.76 -24.89
N THR A 43 -8.28 2.25 -24.73
CA THR A 43 -7.25 1.69 -23.85
C THR A 43 -6.57 2.85 -23.13
N THR A 44 -6.23 2.63 -21.87
CA THR A 44 -5.50 3.60 -21.05
C THR A 44 -4.56 2.84 -20.12
N ALA A 45 -3.36 3.38 -19.90
CA ALA A 45 -2.48 2.85 -18.88
C ALA A 45 -3.00 3.29 -17.51
N VAL A 46 -3.02 2.37 -16.55
CA VAL A 46 -3.42 2.65 -15.17
C VAL A 46 -2.22 2.37 -14.29
N ASN A 47 -1.81 3.37 -13.52
CA ASN A 47 -0.73 3.28 -12.55
C ASN A 47 -1.29 3.01 -11.14
N ASN A 48 -0.43 2.63 -10.22
CA ASN A 48 -0.82 2.30 -8.83
C ASN A 48 -1.44 3.48 -8.06
N SER A 49 -1.24 4.71 -8.52
CA SER A 49 -1.82 5.93 -7.94
C SER A 49 -3.11 6.39 -8.62
N ASP A 50 -3.57 5.69 -9.66
CA ASP A 50 -4.78 6.09 -10.38
C ASP A 50 -6.03 5.58 -9.67
N GLU A 51 -6.87 6.52 -9.26
CA GLU A 51 -8.19 6.22 -8.71
C GLU A 51 -9.11 5.60 -9.78
N LEU A 52 -9.63 4.40 -9.54
CA LEU A 52 -10.55 3.69 -10.44
C LEU A 52 -12.01 3.70 -9.94
N MET A 53 -12.96 3.82 -10.85
CA MET A 53 -14.38 3.50 -10.60
C MET A 53 -14.89 2.55 -11.68
N TYR A 54 -15.67 1.56 -11.27
CA TYR A 54 -16.26 0.57 -12.16
C TYR A 54 -17.74 0.88 -12.36
N CYS A 55 -18.17 1.15 -13.59
CA CYS A 55 -19.57 1.38 -13.95
C CYS A 55 -20.08 0.22 -14.79
N SER A 56 -21.03 -0.54 -14.27
CA SER A 56 -21.66 -1.66 -14.98
C SER A 56 -23.03 -1.23 -15.51
N PHE A 57 -23.33 -1.59 -16.76
CA PHE A 57 -24.59 -1.31 -17.43
C PHE A 57 -25.25 -2.62 -17.89
N TYR A 58 -26.55 -2.72 -17.63
CA TYR A 58 -27.37 -3.90 -17.86
C TYR A 58 -28.54 -3.56 -18.80
N PRO A 59 -28.35 -3.71 -20.12
CA PRO A 59 -29.38 -3.37 -21.09
C PRO A 59 -30.44 -4.47 -21.19
N TYR A 60 -31.71 -4.05 -21.24
CA TYR A 60 -32.87 -4.89 -21.51
C TYR A 60 -33.70 -4.28 -22.64
N LEU A 61 -34.00 -5.09 -23.66
CA LEU A 61 -34.83 -4.71 -24.81
C LEU A 61 -36.24 -5.27 -24.60
N ALA A 62 -37.23 -4.38 -24.51
CA ALA A 62 -38.62 -4.76 -24.30
C ALA A 62 -39.38 -4.97 -25.61
N GLU A 63 -40.50 -5.70 -25.53
CA GLU A 63 -41.39 -5.97 -26.68
C GLU A 63 -42.00 -4.70 -27.28
N ASP A 64 -42.24 -3.69 -26.45
CA ASP A 64 -42.81 -2.39 -26.86
C ASP A 64 -41.79 -1.50 -27.60
N GLY A 65 -40.59 -2.02 -27.86
CA GLY A 65 -39.51 -1.32 -28.56
C GLY A 65 -38.69 -0.39 -27.68
N LYS A 66 -38.97 -0.30 -26.37
CA LYS A 66 -38.17 0.50 -25.44
C LYS A 66 -36.91 -0.23 -25.00
N VAL A 67 -35.93 0.57 -24.61
CA VAL A 67 -34.66 0.12 -24.04
C VAL A 67 -34.57 0.58 -22.60
N TYR A 68 -34.30 -0.35 -21.70
CA TYR A 68 -34.06 -0.12 -20.29
C TYR A 68 -32.61 -0.41 -19.98
N VAL A 69 -31.95 0.46 -19.22
CA VAL A 69 -30.57 0.28 -18.79
C VAL A 69 -30.50 0.48 -17.29
N SER A 70 -30.36 -0.63 -16.56
CA SER A 70 -29.97 -0.58 -15.16
C SER A 70 -28.47 -0.35 -15.07
N SER A 71 -28.02 0.24 -13.97
CA SER A 71 -26.62 0.57 -13.77
C SER A 71 -26.24 0.46 -12.31
N GLU A 72 -24.98 0.10 -12.07
CA GLU A 72 -24.38 0.17 -10.75
C GLU A 72 -22.94 0.68 -10.84
N ILE A 73 -22.44 1.18 -9.72
CA ILE A 73 -21.10 1.73 -9.62
C ILE A 73 -20.42 1.13 -8.39
N HIS A 74 -19.19 0.67 -8.60
CA HIS A 74 -18.30 0.24 -7.53
C HIS A 74 -17.08 1.14 -7.46
N SER A 75 -16.62 1.37 -6.24
CA SER A 75 -15.31 1.93 -5.98
C SER A 75 -14.26 0.84 -6.18
N HIS A 76 -13.02 1.19 -6.50
CA HIS A 76 -11.96 0.18 -6.47
C HIS A 76 -11.52 -0.20 -5.05
N TYR A 77 -11.93 0.59 -4.05
CA TYR A 77 -11.73 0.28 -2.64
C TYR A 77 -12.73 -0.76 -2.11
N ASP A 78 -13.93 -0.83 -2.70
CA ASP A 78 -14.94 -1.85 -2.38
C ASP A 78 -15.62 -2.33 -3.67
N CYS A 79 -15.21 -3.51 -4.12
CA CYS A 79 -15.77 -4.16 -5.31
C CYS A 79 -16.95 -5.10 -5.00
N HIS A 80 -17.32 -5.27 -3.73
CA HIS A 80 -18.43 -6.11 -3.30
C HIS A 80 -19.71 -5.29 -3.11
N THR A 81 -19.62 -4.12 -2.47
CA THR A 81 -20.77 -3.24 -2.24
C THR A 81 -20.80 -2.14 -3.28
N ALA A 82 -21.90 -2.02 -4.01
CA ALA A 82 -22.08 -0.93 -4.94
C ALA A 82 -22.33 0.38 -4.19
N ILE A 83 -21.59 1.44 -4.54
CA ILE A 83 -21.80 2.80 -4.02
C ILE A 83 -23.06 3.45 -4.65
N TYR A 84 -23.55 2.88 -5.74
CA TYR A 84 -24.79 3.26 -6.38
C TYR A 84 -25.37 2.08 -7.15
N GLN A 85 -26.68 1.88 -7.05
CA GLN A 85 -27.45 0.94 -7.85
C GLN A 85 -28.73 1.60 -8.35
N ASN A 86 -29.14 1.24 -9.56
CA ASN A 86 -30.37 1.74 -10.17
C ASN A 86 -31.10 0.64 -10.93
N PHE A 87 -31.46 -0.42 -10.19
CA PHE A 87 -32.20 -1.56 -10.73
C PHE A 87 -33.71 -1.32 -10.75
N GLU A 88 -34.25 -0.66 -9.74
CA GLU A 88 -35.70 -0.44 -9.59
C GLU A 88 -36.27 0.59 -10.58
N ALA A 89 -35.47 1.61 -10.94
CA ALA A 89 -35.87 2.69 -11.84
C ALA A 89 -34.87 2.86 -12.99
N PRO A 90 -34.74 1.86 -13.89
CA PRO A 90 -33.73 1.87 -14.94
C PRO A 90 -33.91 3.06 -15.89
N ALA A 91 -32.79 3.53 -16.46
CA ALA A 91 -32.84 4.55 -17.49
C ALA A 91 -33.58 4.01 -18.71
N THR A 92 -34.62 4.72 -19.13
CA THR A 92 -35.51 4.28 -20.20
C THR A 92 -35.36 5.20 -21.41
N GLY A 93 -35.30 4.62 -22.60
CA GLY A 93 -35.26 5.36 -23.86
C GLY A 93 -36.02 4.65 -24.98
N THR A 94 -36.40 5.41 -25.99
CA THR A 94 -36.99 4.89 -27.24
C THR A 94 -35.93 4.34 -28.21
N SER A 95 -34.65 4.56 -27.88
CA SER A 95 -33.51 4.02 -28.61
C SER A 95 -32.39 3.61 -27.65
N VAL A 96 -31.47 2.76 -28.13
CA VAL A 96 -30.30 2.31 -27.37
C VAL A 96 -29.43 3.51 -26.96
N ALA A 97 -29.15 4.43 -27.88
CA ALA A 97 -28.32 5.60 -27.60
C ALA A 97 -28.96 6.50 -26.52
N GLU A 98 -30.28 6.72 -26.59
CA GLU A 98 -31.01 7.53 -25.61
C GLU A 98 -30.97 6.91 -24.21
N ALA A 99 -31.26 5.61 -24.08
CA ALA A 99 -31.25 4.92 -22.80
C ALA A 99 -29.85 4.90 -22.16
N PHE A 100 -28.80 4.63 -22.96
CA PHE A 100 -27.43 4.65 -22.47
C PHE A 100 -26.93 6.06 -22.13
N ASN A 101 -27.35 7.09 -22.86
CA ASN A 101 -27.06 8.48 -22.53
C ASN A 101 -27.64 8.84 -21.16
N LEU A 102 -28.91 8.51 -20.92
CA LEU A 102 -29.55 8.76 -19.63
C LEU A 102 -28.90 7.96 -18.49
N ALA A 103 -28.60 6.67 -18.71
CA ALA A 103 -27.91 5.84 -17.71
C ALA A 103 -26.51 6.41 -17.35
N ALA A 104 -25.76 6.84 -18.36
CA ALA A 104 -24.45 7.45 -18.18
C ALA A 104 -24.53 8.79 -17.43
N LYS A 105 -25.50 9.66 -17.76
CA LYS A 105 -25.73 10.91 -17.03
C LYS A 105 -26.05 10.67 -15.56
N ASN A 106 -26.94 9.72 -15.28
CA ASN A 106 -27.31 9.36 -13.91
C ASN A 106 -26.09 8.84 -13.15
N SER A 107 -25.33 7.94 -13.78
CA SER A 107 -24.11 7.37 -13.19
C SER A 107 -23.06 8.45 -12.93
N PHE A 108 -22.82 9.34 -13.90
CA PHE A 108 -21.85 10.42 -13.77
C PHE A 108 -22.22 11.42 -12.69
N GLY A 109 -23.51 11.80 -12.59
CA GLY A 109 -23.99 12.66 -11.51
C GLY A 109 -23.76 12.05 -10.12
N LYS A 110 -23.90 10.72 -10.00
CA LYS A 110 -23.59 10.00 -8.76
C LYS A 110 -22.10 9.98 -8.45
N ILE A 111 -21.25 9.76 -9.45
CA ILE A 111 -19.79 9.85 -9.30
C ILE A 111 -19.39 11.25 -8.83
N GLN A 112 -19.91 12.30 -9.47
CA GLN A 112 -19.62 13.68 -9.08
C GLN A 112 -20.06 13.96 -7.64
N ARG A 113 -21.24 13.47 -7.25
CA ARG A 113 -21.72 13.59 -5.87
C ARG A 113 -20.81 12.86 -4.89
N GLN A 114 -20.40 11.63 -5.20
CA GLN A 114 -19.49 10.86 -4.35
C GLN A 114 -18.14 11.58 -4.18
N VAL A 115 -17.61 12.13 -5.28
CA VAL A 115 -16.37 12.92 -5.28
C VAL A 115 -16.48 14.17 -4.39
N LEU A 116 -17.65 14.83 -4.35
CA LEU A 116 -17.83 16.10 -3.64
C LEU A 116 -18.36 15.97 -2.20
N GLU A 117 -19.09 14.89 -1.91
CA GLU A 117 -19.93 14.76 -0.72
C GLU A 117 -19.76 13.42 0.01
N SER A 118 -18.73 12.60 -0.30
CA SER A 118 -18.64 11.27 0.32
C SER A 118 -18.72 11.32 1.85
N THR A 119 -19.74 10.64 2.37
CA THR A 119 -19.92 10.29 3.78
C THR A 119 -19.81 8.78 3.99
N SER A 120 -19.57 8.00 2.93
CA SER A 120 -19.71 6.54 2.90
C SER A 120 -18.47 5.79 3.38
N GLY A 121 -17.50 6.49 3.98
CA GLY A 121 -16.25 5.87 4.46
C GLY A 121 -15.35 5.30 3.35
N ASP A 122 -15.66 5.54 2.08
CA ASP A 122 -14.73 5.23 1.00
C ASP A 122 -13.58 6.24 1.03
N ALA A 123 -12.34 5.76 0.86
CA ALA A 123 -11.11 6.57 0.98
C ALA A 123 -10.91 7.59 -0.15
N MET A 124 -11.98 7.93 -0.88
CA MET A 124 -12.05 8.88 -1.98
C MET A 124 -11.99 10.32 -1.45
N ASN A 125 -10.85 10.73 -0.92
CA ASN A 125 -10.65 12.06 -0.36
C ASN A 125 -10.24 13.07 -1.45
N TYR A 126 -11.22 13.55 -2.22
CA TYR A 126 -10.99 14.64 -3.15
C TYR A 126 -11.08 15.95 -2.37
N THR A 127 -9.92 16.53 -2.04
CA THR A 127 -9.84 17.82 -1.34
C THR A 127 -10.68 18.87 -2.08
N LYS A 128 -11.76 19.34 -1.44
CA LYS A 128 -12.56 20.47 -1.93
C LYS A 128 -11.63 21.65 -2.14
N ASN A 129 -11.59 22.12 -3.40
CA ASN A 129 -11.02 23.37 -3.91
C ASN A 129 -10.36 24.22 -2.82
N THR A 130 -9.22 23.74 -2.32
CA THR A 130 -8.57 24.35 -1.18
C THR A 130 -7.86 25.54 -1.77
N LYS A 131 -8.19 26.74 -1.30
CA LYS A 131 -7.54 27.97 -1.74
C LYS A 131 -6.04 27.75 -1.57
N VAL A 132 -5.31 27.60 -2.68
CA VAL A 132 -3.86 27.44 -2.66
C VAL A 132 -3.31 28.75 -2.14
N ILE A 133 -2.93 28.78 -0.87
CA ILE A 133 -2.27 29.93 -0.27
C ILE A 133 -0.80 29.79 -0.64
N THR A 134 -0.26 30.76 -1.36
CA THR A 134 1.18 30.77 -1.64
C THR A 134 1.95 31.03 -0.35
N TRP A 135 3.20 30.59 -0.29
CA TRP A 135 4.07 30.82 0.87
C TRP A 135 4.16 32.30 1.24
N GLU A 136 4.15 33.19 0.25
CA GLU A 136 4.17 34.64 0.43
C GLU A 136 2.86 35.16 1.05
N ALA A 137 1.72 34.60 0.65
CA ALA A 137 0.41 34.99 1.16
C ALA A 137 0.19 34.57 2.62
N LEU A 138 0.94 33.57 3.12
CA LEU A 138 0.90 33.16 4.52
C LEU A 138 1.57 34.17 5.47
N LYS A 139 2.31 35.18 4.95
CA LYS A 139 3.07 36.17 5.73
C LYS A 139 3.91 35.55 6.85
N LEU A 140 4.32 34.29 6.68
CA LEU A 140 5.17 33.61 7.63
C LEU A 140 6.54 34.27 7.56
N LYS A 141 7.10 34.60 8.73
CA LYS A 141 8.47 35.07 8.79
C LYS A 141 9.35 34.01 8.13
N THR A 142 10.15 34.42 7.16
CA THR A 142 11.23 33.57 6.66
C THR A 142 12.04 33.11 7.85
N LEU A 143 12.03 31.79 8.09
CA LEU A 143 12.94 31.20 9.07
C LEU A 143 14.34 31.64 8.64
N LYS A 144 15.11 32.17 9.59
CA LYS A 144 16.54 32.38 9.33
C LYS A 144 17.07 31.04 8.86
N ALA A 145 17.76 31.05 7.71
CA ALA A 145 18.49 29.88 7.29
C ALA A 145 19.29 29.39 8.51
N PRO A 146 19.20 28.10 8.86
CA PRO A 146 19.93 27.58 10.00
C PRO A 146 21.39 28.03 9.85
N GLU A 147 21.97 28.55 10.93
CA GLU A 147 23.39 28.85 10.94
C GLU A 147 24.09 27.58 10.47
N LYS A 148 24.88 27.67 9.39
CA LYS A 148 25.59 26.52 8.84
C LYS A 148 26.31 25.85 10.01
N SER A 149 25.94 24.59 10.29
CA SER A 149 26.67 23.76 11.23
C SER A 149 28.15 23.85 10.89
N THR A 150 28.95 24.24 11.87
CA THR A 150 30.40 24.43 11.76
C THR A 150 31.17 23.12 11.78
N GLN A 151 30.53 21.96 11.61
CA GLN A 151 31.24 20.70 11.40
C GLN A 151 31.87 20.68 10.00
N THR A 152 33.06 21.25 9.91
CA THR A 152 33.88 21.37 8.69
C THR A 152 34.79 20.16 8.47
N ASN A 153 34.68 19.09 9.26
CA ASN A 153 35.57 17.94 9.16
C ASN A 153 34.80 16.60 9.20
N PHE A 154 33.91 16.40 8.24
CA PHE A 154 33.18 15.13 8.08
C PHE A 154 34.12 13.94 7.81
N GLU A 155 35.33 14.18 7.29
CA GLU A 155 36.35 13.16 7.06
C GLU A 155 36.97 12.62 8.36
N ALA A 156 36.87 13.35 9.48
CA ALA A 156 37.43 12.95 10.77
C ALA A 156 36.44 12.15 11.65
N ILE A 157 35.22 11.88 11.17
CA ILE A 157 34.23 11.11 11.94
C ILE A 157 34.60 9.63 11.88
N GLU A 158 34.97 9.07 13.02
CA GLU A 158 35.29 7.66 13.14
C GLU A 158 34.01 6.81 13.10
N PHE A 159 33.99 5.85 12.17
CA PHE A 159 32.92 4.88 12.08
C PHE A 159 33.22 3.67 12.97
N PRO A 160 32.29 3.27 13.85
CA PRO A 160 32.48 2.08 14.66
C PRO A 160 32.41 0.81 13.80
N LYS A 161 33.14 -0.22 14.22
CA LYS A 161 33.01 -1.57 13.64
C LYS A 161 31.79 -2.30 14.17
N GLU A 162 31.42 -2.06 15.43
CA GLU A 162 30.29 -2.70 16.09
C GLU A 162 29.16 -1.70 16.28
N TRP A 163 27.97 -2.10 15.84
CA TRP A 163 26.74 -1.33 15.92
C TRP A 163 25.73 -2.08 16.75
N ILE A 164 24.97 -1.38 17.58
CA ILE A 164 23.85 -1.92 18.36
C ILE A 164 22.59 -1.11 18.10
N VAL A 165 21.43 -1.76 18.18
CA VAL A 165 20.14 -1.08 18.02
C VAL A 165 19.99 0.02 19.08
N ALA A 166 19.66 1.22 18.62
CA ALA A 166 19.41 2.40 19.43
C ALA A 166 17.91 2.67 19.65
N GLY A 167 17.05 2.05 18.83
CA GLY A 167 15.60 2.20 18.88
C GLY A 167 15.01 2.66 17.54
N PRO A 168 13.76 3.15 17.53
CA PRO A 168 13.16 3.72 16.33
C PRO A 168 13.75 5.10 16.00
N LEU A 169 13.49 5.58 14.78
CA LEU A 169 13.87 6.94 14.35
C LEU A 169 13.23 8.01 15.23
N ASP A 170 11.97 7.81 15.60
CA ASP A 170 11.21 8.63 16.52
C ASP A 170 10.23 7.75 17.31
N LYS A 171 9.69 8.26 18.43
CA LYS A 171 8.82 7.49 19.33
C LYS A 171 7.47 7.08 18.72
N SER A 172 7.04 7.73 17.64
CA SER A 172 5.79 7.43 16.94
C SER A 172 5.94 6.45 15.78
N THR A 173 7.17 6.20 15.33
CA THR A 173 7.46 5.24 14.26
C THR A 173 7.76 3.86 14.83
N PRO A 174 7.05 2.79 14.42
CA PRO A 174 7.39 1.43 14.81
C PRO A 174 8.71 0.99 14.17
N ILE A 175 9.48 0.15 14.89
CA ILE A 175 10.73 -0.42 14.37
C ILE A 175 10.41 -1.42 13.25
N ILE A 176 9.32 -2.19 13.42
CA ILE A 176 8.85 -3.16 12.43
C ILE A 176 7.35 -2.96 12.26
N SER A 177 6.90 -2.95 11.02
CA SER A 177 5.49 -3.06 10.65
C SER A 177 5.33 -4.25 9.71
N PHE A 178 4.22 -4.96 9.86
CA PHE A 178 3.90 -6.10 9.01
C PHE A 178 2.43 -6.12 8.66
N ASN A 179 2.11 -6.69 7.51
CA ASN A 179 0.73 -6.86 7.06
C ASN A 179 0.60 -7.97 6.02
N PHE A 180 -0.58 -8.57 5.93
CA PHE A 180 -0.91 -9.42 4.78
C PHE A 180 -1.10 -8.56 3.50
N PRO A 181 -0.84 -9.10 2.30
CA PRO A 181 -1.20 -8.45 1.04
C PRO A 181 -2.71 -8.15 0.94
N PRO A 182 -3.13 -7.21 0.09
CA PRO A 182 -4.55 -7.04 -0.25
C PRO A 182 -5.20 -8.36 -0.69
N PRO A 183 -6.47 -8.64 -0.31
CA PRO A 183 -7.41 -7.76 0.40
C PRO A 183 -7.26 -7.77 1.94
N LEU A 184 -6.32 -8.55 2.48
CA LEU A 184 -6.19 -8.84 3.92
C LEU A 184 -5.30 -7.82 4.66
N ARG A 185 -5.03 -6.65 4.06
CA ARG A 185 -4.09 -5.64 4.58
C ARG A 185 -4.43 -5.15 5.99
N HIS A 186 -5.70 -5.19 6.38
CA HIS A 186 -6.16 -4.80 7.71
C HIS A 186 -5.68 -5.76 8.81
N TYR A 187 -5.31 -6.99 8.46
CA TYR A 187 -4.54 -7.87 9.33
C TYR A 187 -3.08 -7.46 9.26
N GLY A 188 -2.68 -6.56 10.14
CA GLY A 188 -1.33 -6.08 10.27
C GLY A 188 -1.03 -5.68 11.69
N GLY A 189 0.26 -5.55 12.00
CA GLY A 189 0.71 -5.20 13.32
C GLY A 189 2.07 -4.53 13.29
N GLU A 190 2.47 -4.07 14.46
CA GLU A 190 3.66 -3.27 14.66
C GLU A 190 4.45 -3.77 15.87
N LEU A 191 5.77 -3.59 15.83
CA LEU A 191 6.66 -3.81 16.96
C LEU A 191 7.43 -2.52 17.22
N LYS A 192 7.41 -2.06 18.47
CA LYS A 192 8.03 -0.79 18.88
C LYS A 192 9.46 -0.93 19.38
N SER A 193 9.88 -2.15 19.72
CA SER A 193 11.22 -2.44 20.22
C SER A 193 11.82 -3.66 19.52
N ALA A 194 13.13 -3.60 19.35
CA ALA A 194 13.97 -4.71 18.93
C ALA A 194 15.33 -4.52 19.60
N THR A 195 16.03 -5.63 19.81
CA THR A 195 17.45 -5.61 20.14
C THR A 195 18.23 -6.19 18.98
N GLY A 196 19.50 -5.86 18.87
CA GLY A 196 20.31 -6.41 17.79
C GLY A 196 21.65 -5.75 17.68
N ASN A 197 22.51 -6.40 16.93
CA ASN A 197 23.87 -5.95 16.67
C ASN A 197 24.24 -6.20 15.21
N MET A 198 25.19 -5.41 14.73
CA MET A 198 25.83 -5.59 13.43
C MET A 198 27.31 -5.28 13.56
N SER A 199 28.15 -6.18 13.10
CA SER A 199 29.60 -6.05 13.11
C SER A 199 30.12 -6.01 11.68
N LEU A 200 30.92 -4.98 11.39
CA LEU A 200 31.58 -4.80 10.11
C LEU A 200 32.97 -5.44 10.15
N ASN A 201 33.29 -6.25 9.15
CA ASN A 201 34.64 -6.81 9.01
C ASN A 201 35.68 -5.69 8.80
N LYS A 202 35.32 -4.70 7.99
CA LYS A 202 36.10 -3.49 7.74
C LYS A 202 35.24 -2.25 8.03
N VAL A 203 35.83 -1.25 8.68
CA VAL A 203 35.18 0.03 8.96
C VAL A 203 34.60 0.60 7.66
N GLN A 204 33.39 1.14 7.73
CA GLN A 204 32.65 1.71 6.60
C GLN A 204 32.35 0.73 5.45
N ASN A 205 32.46 -0.59 5.64
CA ASN A 205 32.14 -1.54 4.58
C ASN A 205 31.16 -2.60 5.10
N LEU A 206 30.01 -2.70 4.42
CA LEU A 206 28.99 -3.73 4.70
C LEU A 206 29.37 -5.10 4.13
N GLU A 207 30.41 -5.18 3.29
CA GLU A 207 30.93 -6.44 2.77
C GLU A 207 31.34 -7.35 3.93
N ALA A 208 30.77 -8.57 3.94
CA ALA A 208 30.93 -9.55 5.00
C ALA A 208 30.52 -9.06 6.41
N ALA A 209 29.64 -8.05 6.50
CA ALA A 209 29.02 -7.70 7.77
C ALA A 209 28.16 -8.86 8.28
N ILE A 210 28.23 -9.07 9.59
CA ILE A 210 27.41 -10.05 10.31
C ILE A 210 26.51 -9.32 11.27
N GLY A 211 25.37 -9.89 11.62
CA GLY A 211 24.45 -9.27 12.55
C GLY A 211 23.32 -10.20 12.94
N GLU A 212 22.74 -9.91 14.09
CA GLU A 212 21.59 -10.61 14.63
C GLU A 212 20.63 -9.59 15.23
N PHE A 213 19.34 -9.74 14.92
CA PHE A 213 18.25 -8.93 15.46
C PHE A 213 17.26 -9.84 16.15
N ILE A 214 16.78 -9.41 17.31
CA ILE A 214 15.86 -10.15 18.15
C ILE A 214 14.68 -9.25 18.49
N VAL A 215 13.48 -9.79 18.32
CA VAL A 215 12.24 -9.14 18.72
C VAL A 215 11.53 -9.98 19.76
N GLU A 216 10.90 -9.31 20.72
CA GLU A 216 10.03 -9.95 21.69
C GLU A 216 8.65 -10.12 21.06
N VAL A 217 8.17 -11.36 20.95
CA VAL A 217 6.87 -11.67 20.34
C VAL A 217 5.73 -11.01 21.12
N ALA A 218 5.88 -10.87 22.44
CA ALA A 218 4.93 -10.19 23.31
C ALA A 218 4.74 -8.69 22.99
N SER A 219 5.68 -8.08 22.26
CA SER A 219 5.65 -6.64 21.93
C SER A 219 4.83 -6.31 20.67
N ILE A 220 4.24 -7.32 20.02
CA ILE A 220 3.39 -7.15 18.85
C ILE A 220 2.11 -6.43 19.24
N GLU A 221 1.75 -5.41 18.48
CA GLU A 221 0.49 -4.69 18.59
C GLU A 221 -0.27 -4.76 17.27
N MET A 222 -1.50 -5.28 17.30
CA MET A 222 -2.37 -5.42 16.12
C MET A 222 -3.40 -4.29 16.00
N GLY A 223 -3.37 -3.31 16.91
CA GLY A 223 -4.32 -2.19 16.98
C GLY A 223 -5.57 -2.45 17.84
N GLU A 224 -5.96 -3.70 18.02
CA GLU A 224 -7.07 -4.13 18.89
C GLU A 224 -6.57 -5.14 19.92
N SER A 225 -6.87 -4.94 21.21
CA SER A 225 -6.31 -5.75 22.31
C SER A 225 -6.66 -7.24 22.23
N GLU A 226 -7.90 -7.57 21.85
CA GLU A 226 -8.33 -8.96 21.70
C GLU A 226 -7.63 -9.65 20.53
N LEU A 227 -7.43 -8.93 19.41
CA LEU A 227 -6.70 -9.43 18.26
C LEU A 227 -5.20 -9.58 18.58
N THR A 228 -4.60 -8.61 19.28
CA THR A 228 -3.23 -8.70 19.79
C THR A 228 -3.07 -9.96 20.63
N GLN A 229 -3.94 -10.18 21.60
CA GLN A 229 -3.89 -11.35 22.48
C GLN A 229 -4.06 -12.66 21.71
N ALA A 230 -5.04 -12.75 20.81
CA ALA A 230 -5.26 -13.95 20.02
C ALA A 230 -4.03 -14.30 19.15
N VAL A 231 -3.38 -13.29 18.55
CA VAL A 231 -2.17 -13.48 17.75
C VAL A 231 -0.99 -13.93 18.62
N THR A 232 -0.70 -13.25 19.73
CA THR A 232 0.47 -13.55 20.57
C THR A 232 0.33 -14.88 21.31
N GLU A 233 -0.83 -15.17 21.88
CA GLU A 233 -1.05 -16.38 22.69
C GLU A 233 -1.42 -17.60 21.83
N SER A 234 -2.35 -17.45 20.88
CA SER A 234 -2.92 -18.61 20.17
C SER A 234 -2.21 -18.94 18.85
N MET A 235 -1.64 -17.94 18.17
CA MET A 235 -0.94 -18.17 16.89
C MET A 235 0.57 -18.27 17.05
N LEU A 236 1.15 -17.39 17.87
CA LEU A 236 2.60 -17.31 18.07
C LEU A 236 3.09 -17.98 19.34
N TYR A 237 2.19 -18.46 20.21
CA TYR A 237 2.52 -19.20 21.43
C TYR A 237 3.64 -18.52 22.24
N VAL A 238 3.46 -17.24 22.55
CA VAL A 238 4.50 -16.37 23.14
C VAL A 238 5.16 -16.95 24.40
N ASP A 239 4.43 -17.69 25.24
CA ASP A 239 4.99 -18.35 26.42
C ASP A 239 6.02 -19.43 26.08
N LYS A 240 5.88 -20.08 24.93
CA LYS A 240 6.79 -21.11 24.43
C LYS A 240 7.89 -20.54 23.55
N TYR A 241 7.54 -19.55 22.72
CA TYR A 241 8.46 -18.91 21.78
C TYR A 241 8.45 -17.39 22.01
N PRO A 242 9.15 -16.91 23.06
CA PRO A 242 9.07 -15.51 23.47
C PRO A 242 9.76 -14.56 22.49
N THR A 243 10.63 -15.07 21.62
CA THR A 243 11.43 -14.28 20.70
C THR A 243 11.38 -14.82 19.27
N ALA A 244 11.57 -13.90 18.32
CA ALA A 244 11.93 -14.23 16.94
C ALA A 244 13.27 -13.58 16.61
N THR A 245 14.08 -14.27 15.81
CA THR A 245 15.46 -13.85 15.51
C THR A 245 15.71 -13.78 14.02
N LEU A 246 16.50 -12.81 13.58
CA LEU A 246 16.96 -12.67 12.21
C LEU A 246 18.48 -12.56 12.20
N ALA A 247 19.15 -13.48 11.52
CA ALA A 247 20.61 -13.52 11.43
C ALA A 247 21.08 -13.30 9.99
N PHE A 248 22.01 -12.36 9.79
CA PHE A 248 22.57 -12.05 8.49
C PHE A 248 23.45 -13.20 7.99
N LYS A 249 23.29 -13.55 6.71
CA LYS A 249 24.18 -14.46 6.01
C LYS A 249 25.10 -13.71 5.07
N LYS A 250 24.53 -12.78 4.31
CA LYS A 250 25.25 -12.10 3.23
C LYS A 250 24.59 -10.78 2.88
N ILE A 251 25.42 -9.78 2.58
CA ILE A 251 25.00 -8.51 2.00
C ILE A 251 25.58 -8.40 0.60
N ILE A 252 24.74 -8.05 -0.38
CA ILE A 252 25.07 -8.00 -1.80
C ILE A 252 24.71 -6.61 -2.34
N GLY A 253 25.66 -5.96 -3.01
CA GLY A 253 25.46 -4.66 -3.66
C GLY A 253 26.70 -4.24 -4.45
N ASP A 254 26.56 -3.24 -5.31
CA ASP A 254 27.64 -2.77 -6.19
C ASP A 254 28.66 -1.89 -5.43
N ASP A 255 28.17 -1.00 -4.55
CA ASP A 255 28.96 -0.21 -3.62
C ASP A 255 28.40 -0.39 -2.22
N LEU A 256 29.16 -1.10 -1.37
CA LEU A 256 28.80 -1.41 0.01
C LEU A 256 29.52 -0.50 1.02
N LYS A 257 30.14 0.59 0.54
CA LYS A 257 30.83 1.54 1.39
C LYS A 257 29.85 2.51 2.04
N LEU A 258 29.78 2.49 3.37
CA LEU A 258 29.06 3.47 4.16
C LEU A 258 29.73 4.84 4.08
N THR A 259 28.98 5.83 3.60
CA THR A 259 29.41 7.22 3.50
C THR A 259 28.40 8.12 4.20
N LEU A 260 28.89 9.06 5.01
CA LEU A 260 28.02 9.97 5.78
C LEU A 260 27.10 10.77 4.87
N GLY A 261 25.80 10.81 5.21
CA GLY A 261 24.75 11.50 4.46
C GLY A 261 24.43 10.88 3.11
N SER A 262 24.88 9.65 2.85
CA SER A 262 24.62 8.91 1.61
C SER A 262 23.96 7.58 1.90
N ILE A 263 22.94 7.25 1.10
CA ILE A 263 22.24 5.97 1.17
C ILE A 263 23.08 4.90 0.45
N THR A 264 23.40 3.83 1.18
CA THR A 264 23.97 2.61 0.63
C THR A 264 22.84 1.58 0.46
N ALA A 265 22.51 1.20 -0.78
CA ALA A 265 21.47 0.21 -1.06
C ALA A 265 22.08 -1.19 -1.20
N ALA A 266 21.44 -2.20 -0.61
CA ALA A 266 21.90 -3.58 -0.70
C ALA A 266 20.76 -4.59 -0.62
N ILE A 267 21.03 -5.82 -1.05
CA ILE A 267 20.22 -7.00 -0.80
C ILE A 267 20.84 -7.75 0.39
N VAL A 268 20.02 -8.07 1.38
CA VAL A 268 20.42 -8.82 2.57
C VAL A 268 19.78 -10.20 2.53
N GLU A 269 20.61 -11.23 2.44
CA GLU A 269 20.20 -12.62 2.69
C GLU A 269 20.34 -12.90 4.18
N ALA A 270 19.27 -13.39 4.80
CA ALA A 270 19.21 -13.68 6.23
C ALA A 270 18.42 -14.96 6.49
N ASP A 271 18.65 -15.56 7.66
CA ASP A 271 17.80 -16.62 8.20
C ASP A 271 16.87 -15.99 9.25
N LEU A 272 15.57 -16.18 9.09
CA LEU A 272 14.55 -15.76 10.05
C LEU A 272 14.08 -16.98 10.83
N THR A 273 14.13 -16.90 12.16
CA THR A 273 13.62 -17.93 13.06
C THR A 273 12.39 -17.41 13.80
N MET A 274 11.28 -18.11 13.62
CA MET A 274 10.03 -17.88 14.35
C MET A 274 9.45 -19.25 14.75
N LEU A 275 8.91 -19.36 15.98
CA LEU A 275 8.32 -20.62 16.47
C LEU A 275 9.28 -21.83 16.38
N ASP A 276 10.57 -21.60 16.70
CA ASP A 276 11.67 -22.56 16.54
C ASP A 276 11.86 -23.13 15.12
N LYS A 277 11.30 -22.46 14.10
CA LYS A 277 11.48 -22.80 12.69
C LYS A 277 12.28 -21.72 12.02
N THR A 278 13.30 -22.13 11.29
CA THR A 278 14.18 -21.23 10.54
C THR A 278 13.94 -21.36 9.05
N ALA A 279 13.73 -20.24 8.37
CA ALA A 279 13.68 -20.19 6.91
C ALA A 279 14.47 -19.00 6.36
N PRO A 280 15.07 -19.14 5.16
CA PRO A 280 15.80 -18.04 4.54
C PRO A 280 14.84 -16.96 4.04
N ILE A 281 15.24 -15.70 4.20
CA ILE A 281 14.57 -14.53 3.65
C ILE A 281 15.56 -13.66 2.89
N VAL A 282 15.04 -12.91 1.93
CA VAL A 282 15.79 -11.91 1.17
C VAL A 282 15.13 -10.56 1.39
N ALA A 283 15.90 -9.60 1.90
CA ALA A 283 15.45 -8.24 2.16
C ALA A 283 16.15 -7.25 1.23
N THR A 284 15.41 -6.25 0.76
CA THR A 284 15.99 -5.05 0.18
C THR A 284 16.22 -4.05 1.30
N ALA A 285 17.45 -3.56 1.48
CA ALA A 285 17.84 -2.69 2.56
C ALA A 285 18.55 -1.41 2.08
N GLN A 286 18.43 -0.37 2.89
CA GLN A 286 19.09 0.91 2.76
C GLN A 286 19.77 1.25 4.09
N PHE A 287 21.02 1.66 4.01
CA PHE A 287 21.86 2.02 5.13
C PHE A 287 22.32 3.47 4.97
N GLU A 288 21.93 4.35 5.89
CA GLU A 288 22.27 5.77 5.85
C GLU A 288 22.97 6.19 7.15
N PRO A 289 24.28 6.44 7.11
CA PRO A 289 24.99 7.04 8.23
C PRO A 289 24.67 8.54 8.31
N PHE A 290 24.29 9.03 9.48
CA PHE A 290 24.02 10.45 9.70
C PHE A 290 24.44 10.87 11.11
N LEU A 291 24.53 12.19 11.35
CA LEU A 291 24.78 12.74 12.67
C LEU A 291 23.45 13.16 13.29
N ASP A 292 23.17 12.70 14.51
CA ASP A 292 22.00 13.17 15.25
C ASP A 292 22.17 14.62 15.76
N GLU A 293 21.15 15.15 16.42
CA GLU A 293 21.15 16.51 16.96
C GLU A 293 22.30 16.80 17.94
N ASN A 294 22.88 15.75 18.55
CA ASN A 294 24.02 15.86 19.45
C ASN A 294 25.36 15.69 18.73
N GLY A 295 25.34 15.53 17.40
CA GLY A 295 26.52 15.25 16.59
C GLY A 295 27.03 13.81 16.72
N ALA A 296 26.25 12.89 17.30
CA ALA A 296 26.64 11.49 17.42
C ALA A 296 26.33 10.74 16.12
N LEU A 297 27.27 9.92 15.67
CA LEU A 297 27.08 9.10 14.48
C LEU A 297 26.04 7.99 14.72
N ARG A 298 25.01 7.99 13.89
CA ARG A 298 23.97 6.97 13.83
C ARG A 298 23.96 6.31 12.47
N LEU A 299 23.41 5.11 12.42
CA LEU A 299 23.11 4.40 11.18
C LEU A 299 21.61 4.15 11.12
N HIS A 300 20.91 4.75 10.17
CA HIS A 300 19.53 4.40 9.86
C HIS A 300 19.52 3.18 8.94
N ILE A 301 18.76 2.16 9.32
CA ILE A 301 18.50 0.99 8.51
C ILE A 301 17.02 0.97 8.17
N TYR A 302 16.75 1.00 6.87
CA TYR A 302 15.44 0.73 6.31
C TYR A 302 15.46 -0.56 5.52
N ALA A 303 14.54 -1.48 5.77
CA ALA A 303 14.48 -2.74 5.02
C ALA A 303 13.06 -3.20 4.72
N GLN A 304 12.90 -3.96 3.64
CA GLN A 304 11.64 -4.60 3.27
C GLN A 304 11.90 -6.04 2.85
N PHE A 305 11.05 -6.94 3.31
CA PHE A 305 11.07 -8.35 2.89
C PHE A 305 9.68 -8.95 2.97
N SER A 306 9.54 -10.19 2.48
CA SER A 306 8.29 -10.93 2.58
C SER A 306 8.54 -12.39 2.94
N ILE A 307 7.69 -12.94 3.79
CA ILE A 307 7.53 -14.38 3.93
C ILE A 307 6.49 -14.81 2.89
N ASN A 308 6.90 -15.62 1.90
CA ASN A 308 6.01 -16.04 0.80
C ASN A 308 5.27 -17.37 1.07
N ASP A 309 5.69 -18.14 2.07
CA ASP A 309 5.04 -19.38 2.49
C ASP A 309 5.00 -19.46 4.03
N LEU A 310 4.09 -18.70 4.62
CA LEU A 310 3.98 -18.56 6.07
C LEU A 310 3.62 -19.90 6.74
N LYS A 311 2.66 -20.62 6.17
CA LYS A 311 2.18 -21.91 6.68
C LYS A 311 3.22 -23.01 6.51
N GLY A 312 3.88 -23.09 5.35
CA GLY A 312 4.92 -24.10 5.11
C GLY A 312 6.17 -23.88 5.97
N ASN A 313 6.65 -22.64 6.04
CA ASN A 313 7.89 -22.32 6.75
C ASN A 313 7.72 -22.28 8.28
N TYR A 314 6.58 -21.76 8.77
CA TYR A 314 6.42 -21.47 10.20
C TYR A 314 5.18 -22.11 10.83
N THR A 315 4.34 -22.83 10.07
CA THR A 315 3.07 -23.42 10.55
C THR A 315 2.08 -22.40 11.13
N VAL A 316 2.23 -21.13 10.77
CA VAL A 316 1.27 -20.08 11.12
C VAL A 316 0.17 -20.05 10.06
N ALA A 317 -1.07 -20.16 10.49
CA ALA A 317 -2.23 -19.97 9.62
C ALA A 317 -2.50 -18.47 9.47
N GLY A 318 -2.60 -17.98 8.24
CA GLY A 318 -3.08 -16.62 8.00
C GLY A 318 -4.60 -16.50 8.16
N PRO A 319 -5.13 -15.28 8.05
CA PRO A 319 -6.56 -15.01 8.17
C PRO A 319 -7.36 -15.64 7.03
N ASP A 320 -8.68 -15.72 7.23
CA ASP A 320 -9.60 -16.19 6.19
C ASP A 320 -9.53 -15.26 4.96
N GLY A 321 -9.34 -15.85 3.79
CA GLY A 321 -9.20 -15.10 2.55
C GLY A 321 -8.54 -15.88 1.42
N PRO A 322 -8.21 -15.23 0.30
CA PRO A 322 -7.56 -15.86 -0.84
C PRO A 322 -6.23 -16.52 -0.45
N ALA A 323 -6.01 -17.75 -0.92
CA ALA A 323 -4.83 -18.55 -0.58
C ALA A 323 -3.49 -17.85 -0.87
N GLU A 324 -3.44 -17.02 -1.91
CA GLU A 324 -2.23 -16.27 -2.28
C GLU A 324 -1.93 -15.13 -1.29
N ALA A 325 -2.97 -14.52 -0.70
CA ALA A 325 -2.83 -13.40 0.22
C ALA A 325 -2.65 -13.87 1.65
N ASN A 326 -3.35 -14.92 2.09
CA ASN A 326 -3.28 -15.38 3.48
C ASN A 326 -2.03 -16.20 3.82
N ASN A 327 -1.26 -16.68 2.83
CA ASN A 327 -0.02 -17.40 3.06
C ASN A 327 1.24 -16.52 2.93
N LYS A 328 1.05 -15.21 2.73
CA LYS A 328 2.13 -14.25 2.52
C LYS A 328 2.06 -13.12 3.54
N MET A 329 3.21 -12.73 4.07
CA MET A 329 3.30 -11.59 4.98
C MET A 329 4.40 -10.65 4.52
N LEU A 330 4.09 -9.35 4.51
CA LEU A 330 4.99 -8.28 4.10
C LEU A 330 5.53 -7.60 5.35
N PHE A 331 6.83 -7.29 5.35
CA PHE A 331 7.51 -6.63 6.45
C PHE A 331 8.21 -5.37 5.98
N ARG A 332 8.18 -4.36 6.83
CA ARG A 332 8.96 -3.13 6.70
C ARG A 332 9.64 -2.84 8.04
N VAL A 333 10.94 -2.59 7.97
CA VAL A 333 11.80 -2.30 9.11
C VAL A 333 12.36 -0.90 8.97
N SER A 334 12.37 -0.14 10.06
CA SER A 334 13.00 1.17 10.15
C SER A 334 13.59 1.34 11.55
N LEU A 335 14.91 1.26 11.66
CA LEU A 335 15.59 1.29 12.95
C LEU A 335 16.87 2.11 12.94
N LEU A 336 17.22 2.65 14.09
CA LEU A 336 18.49 3.31 14.31
C LEU A 336 19.47 2.35 14.98
N MET A 337 20.72 2.40 14.55
CA MET A 337 21.85 1.82 15.26
C MET A 337 22.82 2.91 15.72
N LYS A 338 23.58 2.57 16.75
CA LYS A 338 24.66 3.38 17.32
C LYS A 338 25.93 2.56 17.46
N GLY A 339 27.08 3.22 17.47
CA GLY A 339 28.33 2.58 17.82
C GLY A 339 28.24 1.94 19.20
N LYS A 340 28.76 0.71 19.31
CA LYS A 340 29.01 0.08 20.60
C LYS A 340 30.30 0.68 21.16
N GLU A 341 30.22 1.19 22.40
CA GLU A 341 31.37 1.75 23.13
C GLU A 341 32.39 0.68 23.51
#